data_AF-A0AAN1CWH6-F1
#
_entry.id   AF-A0AAN1CWH6-F1
#
_cell.length_a   1.000
_cell.length_b   1.000
_cell.length_c   1.000
_cell.angle_alpha   90.00
_cell.angle_beta   90.00
_cell.angle_gamma   90.00
#
_symmetry.space_group_name_H-M   'P 1'
#
loop_
_entity.id
_entity.type
_entity.pdbx_description
1 polymer ?
#
loop_
_entity_poly.entity_id
_entity_poly.type
_entity_poly.pdbx_seq_one_letter_code
_entity_poly.pdbx_strand_id
1 'polypeptide(L)'
;MEPNGIITLVVSVIGCLAICLYYMDKDKSVCCECKKSISHQKVNRYYFERDGEKLALCKQCYNRSIKQASLKAQECSCCGKSFTTRMKILEWNGKDRTYFLCVTCNGKAIKMVTHHFVLDDVFPSEFIQSCSHYENLNSLVSASNLKLTSQDDFNSSSWDKFVVENTSFSSWSEMKDEAERELLKKQNDNIVAKLSSSYQ
;
A
#
# COMPACT_ATOMS: atom_id res chain seq x y z
N MET A 1 -33.11 54.42 -31.46
CA MET A 1 -32.29 53.46 -30.68
C MET A 1 -31.34 52.82 -31.66
N GLU A 2 -30.02 52.99 -31.47
CA GLU A 2 -29.05 52.35 -32.36
C GLU A 2 -29.19 50.82 -32.29
N PRO A 3 -29.08 50.08 -33.40
CA PRO A 3 -29.24 48.62 -33.45
C PRO A 3 -28.33 47.89 -32.44
N ASN A 4 -27.15 48.46 -32.14
CA ASN A 4 -26.21 47.95 -31.14
C ASN A 4 -26.78 47.94 -29.70
N GLY A 5 -27.66 48.89 -29.37
CA GLY A 5 -28.29 48.98 -28.05
C GLY A 5 -29.34 47.90 -27.81
N ILE A 6 -30.11 47.54 -28.84
CA ILE A 6 -31.11 46.45 -28.79
C ILE A 6 -30.41 45.11 -28.65
N ILE A 7 -29.34 44.88 -29.43
CA ILE A 7 -28.56 43.64 -29.39
C ILE A 7 -27.94 43.43 -28.00
N THR A 8 -27.36 44.49 -27.41
CA THR A 8 -26.75 44.42 -26.07
C THR A 8 -27.77 44.07 -24.97
N LEU A 9 -28.98 44.65 -25.04
CA LEU A 9 -30.08 44.35 -24.11
C LEU A 9 -30.52 42.88 -24.21
N VAL A 10 -30.72 42.38 -25.44
CA VAL A 10 -31.13 40.99 -25.67
C VAL A 10 -30.08 40.00 -25.14
N VAL A 11 -28.80 40.25 -25.41
CA VAL A 11 -27.69 39.40 -24.90
C VAL A 11 -27.62 39.42 -23.38
N SER A 12 -27.82 40.59 -22.76
CA SER A 12 -27.84 40.72 -21.29
C SER A 12 -28.98 39.93 -20.66
N VAL A 13 -30.20 40.03 -21.20
CA VAL A 13 -31.37 39.29 -20.71
C VAL A 13 -31.16 37.77 -20.84
N ILE A 14 -30.66 37.31 -21.99
CA ILE A 14 -30.35 35.88 -22.20
C ILE A 14 -29.29 35.40 -21.21
N GLY A 15 -28.25 36.19 -20.98
CA GLY A 15 -27.21 35.88 -19.99
C GLY A 15 -27.77 35.74 -18.57
N CYS A 16 -28.64 36.66 -18.14
CA CYS A 16 -29.30 36.60 -16.85
C CYS A 16 -30.19 35.34 -16.71
N LEU A 17 -30.98 35.01 -17.74
CA LEU A 17 -31.82 33.81 -17.74
C LEU A 17 -30.98 32.53 -17.64
N ALA A 18 -29.87 32.44 -18.38
CA ALA A 18 -28.97 31.29 -18.31
C ALA A 18 -28.36 31.10 -16.90
N ILE A 19 -28.00 32.20 -16.23
CA ILE A 19 -27.49 32.17 -14.85
C ILE A 19 -28.60 31.72 -13.87
N CYS A 20 -29.82 32.24 -14.01
CA CYS A 20 -30.95 31.83 -13.19
C CYS A 20 -31.26 30.32 -13.36
N LEU A 21 -31.36 29.85 -14.61
CA LEU A 21 -31.58 28.43 -14.92
C LEU A 21 -30.48 27.53 -14.33
N TYR A 22 -29.22 27.98 -14.36
CA TYR A 22 -28.12 27.25 -13.73
C TYR A 22 -28.32 27.05 -12.22
N TYR A 23 -28.70 28.10 -11.48
CA TYR A 23 -28.90 28.00 -10.03
C TYR A 23 -30.21 27.33 -9.62
N MET A 24 -31.17 27.19 -10.54
CA MET A 24 -32.38 26.37 -10.33
C MET A 24 -32.06 24.87 -10.38
N ASP A 25 -31.06 24.47 -11.16
CA ASP A 25 -30.59 23.08 -11.25
C ASP A 25 -29.59 22.78 -10.11
N LYS A 26 -30.07 22.14 -9.05
CA LYS A 26 -29.26 21.81 -7.87
C LYS A 26 -28.15 20.82 -8.17
N ASP A 27 -28.36 19.90 -9.11
CA ASP A 27 -27.37 18.88 -9.45
C ASP A 27 -26.17 19.48 -10.19
N LYS A 28 -26.35 20.66 -10.81
CA LYS A 28 -25.27 21.42 -11.45
C LYS A 28 -24.68 22.54 -10.58
N SER A 29 -25.49 23.15 -9.72
CA SER A 29 -25.12 24.35 -8.98
C SER A 29 -24.76 24.14 -7.52
N VAL A 30 -24.98 22.94 -6.97
CA VAL A 30 -24.71 22.62 -5.57
C VAL A 30 -23.77 21.42 -5.49
N CYS A 31 -22.70 21.54 -4.71
CA CYS A 31 -21.80 20.42 -4.43
C CYS A 31 -22.57 19.29 -3.74
N CYS A 32 -22.60 18.11 -4.36
CA CYS A 32 -23.34 16.96 -3.85
C CYS A 32 -22.84 16.48 -2.47
N GLU A 33 -21.56 16.72 -2.15
CA GLU A 33 -20.92 16.36 -0.89
C GLU A 33 -21.14 17.39 0.23
N CYS A 34 -20.67 18.63 0.04
CA CYS A 34 -20.68 19.64 1.11
C CYS A 34 -21.85 20.63 1.05
N LYS A 35 -22.77 20.45 0.09
CA LYS A 35 -23.98 21.26 -0.12
C LYS A 35 -23.74 22.76 -0.35
N LYS A 36 -22.50 23.17 -0.61
CA LYS A 36 -22.15 24.55 -0.98
C LYS A 36 -22.47 24.83 -2.44
N SER A 37 -22.99 26.01 -2.74
CA SER A 37 -23.20 26.47 -4.11
C SER A 37 -21.88 26.65 -4.85
N ILE A 38 -21.91 26.31 -6.13
CA ILE A 38 -20.79 26.44 -7.06
C ILE A 38 -21.12 27.64 -7.95
N SER A 39 -20.18 28.59 -8.06
CA SER A 39 -20.39 29.75 -8.92
C SER A 39 -20.46 29.35 -10.39
N HIS A 40 -21.43 29.89 -11.13
CA HIS A 40 -21.54 29.72 -12.58
C HIS A 40 -20.26 30.16 -13.33
N GLN A 41 -19.50 31.10 -12.75
CA GLN A 41 -18.23 31.62 -13.29
C GLN A 41 -17.04 30.66 -13.13
N LYS A 42 -17.20 29.52 -12.42
CA LYS A 42 -16.10 28.56 -12.30
C LYS A 42 -15.85 27.85 -13.63
N VAL A 43 -14.63 28.01 -14.14
CA VAL A 43 -14.13 27.40 -15.37
C VAL A 43 -13.88 25.90 -15.21
N ASN A 44 -13.27 25.49 -14.07
CA ASN A 44 -13.02 24.07 -13.77
C ASN A 44 -14.19 23.50 -12.95
N ARG A 45 -15.06 22.76 -13.63
CA ARG A 45 -16.20 22.05 -13.02
C ARG A 45 -15.85 20.58 -12.81
N TYR A 46 -16.15 20.07 -11.63
CA TYR A 46 -15.89 18.69 -11.24
C TYR A 46 -17.22 17.99 -11.04
N TYR A 47 -17.25 16.69 -11.30
CA TYR A 47 -18.47 15.89 -11.21
C TYR A 47 -18.16 14.56 -10.54
N PHE A 48 -19.20 13.99 -9.93
CA PHE A 48 -19.24 12.63 -9.43
C PHE A 48 -20.34 11.89 -10.17
N GLU A 49 -20.04 10.72 -10.74
CA GLU A 49 -21.04 9.89 -11.40
C GLU A 49 -21.60 8.87 -10.39
N ARG A 50 -22.92 8.89 -10.22
CA ARG A 50 -23.66 7.92 -9.40
C ARG A 50 -24.89 7.50 -10.19
N ASP A 51 -25.09 6.19 -10.39
CA ASP A 51 -26.25 5.64 -11.08
C ASP A 51 -26.51 6.23 -12.48
N GLY A 52 -25.43 6.62 -13.19
CA GLY A 52 -25.51 7.26 -14.50
C GLY A 52 -25.75 8.78 -14.49
N GLU A 53 -25.96 9.38 -13.32
CA GLU A 53 -26.18 10.82 -13.15
C GLU A 53 -24.87 11.55 -12.78
N LYS A 54 -24.63 12.71 -13.42
CA LYS A 54 -23.48 13.59 -13.15
C LYS A 54 -23.85 14.64 -12.11
N LEU A 55 -23.41 14.42 -10.87
CA LEU A 55 -23.64 15.35 -9.76
C LEU A 55 -22.45 16.30 -9.59
N ALA A 56 -22.71 17.59 -9.40
CA ALA A 56 -21.65 18.59 -9.28
C ALA A 56 -20.83 18.42 -7.99
N LEU A 57 -19.51 18.57 -8.11
CA LEU A 57 -18.55 18.59 -7.01
C LEU A 57 -17.81 19.93 -6.96
N CYS A 58 -17.62 20.45 -5.75
CA CYS A 58 -16.68 21.55 -5.57
C CYS A 58 -15.23 21.03 -5.63
N LYS A 59 -14.29 21.90 -6.03
CA LYS A 59 -12.86 21.60 -6.10
C LYS A 59 -12.30 20.94 -4.84
N GLN A 60 -12.74 21.39 -3.67
CA GLN A 60 -12.28 20.86 -2.39
C GLN A 60 -12.72 19.41 -2.17
N CYS A 61 -13.99 19.09 -2.45
CA CYS A 61 -14.51 17.73 -2.32
C CYS A 61 -13.92 16.80 -3.39
N TYR A 62 -13.77 17.28 -4.63
CA TYR A 62 -13.06 16.54 -5.68
C TYR A 62 -11.61 16.22 -5.27
N ASN A 63 -10.84 17.21 -4.83
CA ASN A 63 -9.47 16.97 -4.39
C ASN A 63 -9.40 16.01 -3.20
N ARG A 64 -10.39 16.06 -2.29
CA ARG A 64 -10.49 15.14 -1.16
C ARG A 64 -10.76 13.70 -1.62
N SER A 65 -11.67 13.48 -2.57
CA SER A 65 -11.98 12.14 -3.10
C SER A 65 -10.79 11.57 -3.87
N ILE A 66 -10.12 12.38 -4.70
CA ILE A 66 -8.90 11.96 -5.40
C ILE A 66 -7.81 11.56 -4.40
N LYS A 67 -7.57 12.35 -3.35
CA LYS A 67 -6.59 12.01 -2.30
C LYS A 67 -6.94 10.72 -1.55
N GLN A 68 -8.23 10.46 -1.37
CA GLN A 68 -8.72 9.23 -0.74
C GLN A 68 -8.52 8.02 -1.67
N ALA A 69 -8.83 8.17 -2.95
CA ALA A 69 -8.62 7.13 -3.96
C ALA A 69 -7.13 6.84 -4.21
N SER A 70 -6.26 7.85 -4.03
CA SER A 70 -4.81 7.71 -4.22
C SER A 70 -4.07 7.13 -3.02
N LEU A 71 -4.77 6.66 -1.97
CA LEU A 71 -4.12 5.97 -0.86
C LEU A 71 -3.54 4.64 -1.35
N LYS A 72 -2.37 4.26 -0.82
CA LYS A 72 -1.69 2.99 -1.13
C LYS A 72 -2.58 1.76 -0.92
N ALA A 73 -3.52 1.87 0.02
CA ALA A 73 -4.54 0.87 0.26
C ALA A 73 -5.82 1.56 0.74
N GLN A 74 -6.96 0.93 0.47
CA GLN A 74 -8.28 1.43 0.87
C GLN A 74 -8.71 0.92 2.24
N GLU A 75 -8.22 -0.25 2.67
CA GLU A 75 -8.61 -0.88 3.92
C GLU A 75 -7.45 -1.62 4.58
N CYS A 76 -7.56 -1.80 5.90
CA CYS A 76 -6.60 -2.54 6.68
C CYS A 76 -6.71 -4.05 6.42
N SER A 77 -5.60 -4.69 6.05
CA SER A 77 -5.54 -6.14 5.77
C SER A 77 -5.90 -7.04 6.96
N CYS A 78 -5.90 -6.52 8.19
CA CYS A 78 -6.24 -7.30 9.39
C CYS A 78 -7.70 -7.12 9.84
N CYS A 79 -8.19 -5.88 9.92
CA CYS A 79 -9.50 -5.60 10.52
C CYS A 79 -10.54 -5.06 9.54
N GLY A 80 -10.20 -4.94 8.24
CA GLY A 80 -11.11 -4.40 7.21
C GLY A 80 -11.44 -2.91 7.36
N LYS A 81 -10.89 -2.21 8.36
CA LYS A 81 -11.17 -0.79 8.57
C LYS A 81 -10.68 0.03 7.38
N SER A 82 -11.57 0.80 6.77
CA SER A 82 -11.22 1.71 5.68
C SER A 82 -10.23 2.78 6.16
N PHE A 83 -9.21 3.02 5.35
CA PHE A 83 -8.25 4.08 5.60
C PHE A 83 -8.86 5.45 5.29
N THR A 84 -8.29 6.48 5.90
CA THR A 84 -8.58 7.87 5.55
C THR A 84 -7.27 8.59 5.28
N THR A 85 -7.36 9.72 4.57
CA THR A 85 -6.19 10.58 4.28
C THR A 85 -5.44 11.09 5.51
N ARG A 86 -6.00 10.96 6.71
CA ARG A 86 -5.36 11.34 7.98
C ARG A 86 -4.65 10.19 8.69
N MET A 87 -4.86 8.96 8.25
CA MET A 87 -4.30 7.77 8.90
C MET A 87 -2.92 7.44 8.35
N LYS A 88 -2.02 7.01 9.24
CA LYS A 88 -0.78 6.34 8.83
C LYS A 88 -1.11 4.90 8.40
N ILE A 89 -0.69 4.54 7.19
CA ILE A 89 -0.79 3.19 6.64
C ILE A 89 0.60 2.55 6.79
N LEU A 90 0.65 1.39 7.44
CA LEU A 90 1.90 0.65 7.69
C LEU A 90 1.98 -0.50 6.70
N GLU A 91 3.14 -0.67 6.07
CA GLU A 91 3.35 -1.62 4.99
C GLU A 91 4.18 -2.81 5.50
N TRP A 92 3.67 -4.03 5.34
CA TRP A 92 4.32 -5.27 5.75
C TRP A 92 4.41 -6.19 4.54
N ASN A 93 5.60 -6.69 4.25
CA ASN A 93 5.80 -7.60 3.12
C ASN A 93 5.60 -9.05 3.58
N GLY A 94 4.65 -9.75 2.95
CA GLY A 94 4.52 -11.20 3.03
C GLY A 94 5.30 -11.86 1.89
N LYS A 95 5.12 -13.18 1.72
CA LYS A 95 5.79 -13.94 0.66
C LYS A 95 5.32 -13.52 -0.73
N ASP A 96 4.00 -13.52 -0.94
CA ASP A 96 3.38 -13.30 -2.26
C ASP A 96 2.56 -12.01 -2.34
N ARG A 97 2.45 -11.24 -1.25
CA ARG A 97 1.66 -10.01 -1.20
C ARG A 97 2.15 -9.04 -0.13
N THR A 98 1.79 -7.77 -0.32
CA THR A 98 2.00 -6.71 0.66
C THR A 98 0.72 -6.49 1.47
N TYR A 99 0.88 -6.36 2.79
CA TYR A 99 -0.19 -6.04 3.73
C TYR A 99 -0.13 -4.58 4.14
N PHE A 100 -1.31 -3.98 4.32
CA PHE A 100 -1.46 -2.61 4.76
C PHE A 100 -2.22 -2.57 6.08
N LEU A 101 -1.51 -2.18 7.15
CA LEU A 101 -2.02 -2.23 8.51
C LEU A 101 -2.38 -0.82 9.00
N CYS A 102 -3.49 -0.73 9.74
CA CYS A 102 -3.74 0.45 10.56
C CYS A 102 -2.80 0.46 11.77
N VAL A 103 -2.59 1.65 12.34
CA VAL A 103 -1.72 1.86 13.51
C VAL A 103 -2.02 0.89 14.67
N THR A 104 -3.29 0.57 14.91
CA THR A 104 -3.70 -0.35 15.97
C THR A 104 -3.31 -1.79 15.66
N CYS A 105 -3.59 -2.27 14.44
CA CYS A 105 -3.22 -3.63 14.04
C CYS A 105 -1.70 -3.79 13.97
N ASN A 106 -0.98 -2.78 13.48
CA ASN A 106 0.48 -2.78 13.50
C ASN A 106 1.04 -2.87 14.94
N GLY A 107 0.46 -2.13 15.89
CA GLY A 107 0.87 -2.22 17.29
C GLY A 107 0.64 -3.60 17.91
N LYS A 108 -0.38 -4.35 17.44
CA LYS A 108 -0.58 -5.75 17.84
C LYS A 108 0.42 -6.67 17.13
N ALA A 109 0.60 -6.48 15.82
CA ALA A 109 1.49 -7.29 14.98
C ALA A 109 2.93 -7.25 15.47
N ILE A 110 3.47 -6.06 15.79
CA ILE A 110 4.84 -5.90 16.31
C ILE A 110 5.06 -6.72 17.59
N LYS A 111 4.06 -6.81 18.48
CA LYS A 111 4.17 -7.60 19.72
C LYS A 111 4.21 -9.11 19.47
N MET A 112 3.79 -9.56 18.28
CA MET A 112 3.79 -10.96 17.88
C MET A 112 5.06 -11.33 17.09
N VAL A 113 5.88 -10.34 16.71
CA VAL A 113 7.16 -10.59 16.04
C VAL A 113 8.14 -11.21 17.03
N THR A 114 8.60 -12.40 16.69
CA THR A 114 9.72 -13.08 17.32
C THR A 114 11.01 -12.51 16.75
N HIS A 115 11.98 -12.19 17.62
CA HIS A 115 13.28 -11.61 17.24
C HIS A 115 14.45 -12.57 17.48
N HIS A 116 14.21 -13.71 18.12
CA HIS A 116 15.22 -14.71 18.42
C HIS A 116 14.91 -15.95 17.59
N PHE A 117 15.81 -16.27 16.67
CA PHE A 117 15.70 -17.40 15.79
C PHE A 117 16.92 -18.28 15.96
N VAL A 118 16.74 -19.59 15.88
CA VAL A 118 17.86 -20.51 15.71
C VAL A 118 18.23 -20.58 14.23
N LEU A 119 19.46 -20.99 13.92
CA LEU A 119 19.95 -21.11 12.54
C LEU A 119 19.01 -21.94 11.66
N ASP A 120 18.42 -23.01 12.19
CA ASP A 120 17.47 -23.87 11.47
C ASP A 120 16.16 -23.15 11.10
N ASP A 121 15.74 -22.15 11.89
CA ASP A 121 14.55 -21.33 11.57
C ASP A 121 14.86 -20.34 10.43
N VAL A 122 16.08 -19.79 10.43
CA VAL A 122 16.55 -18.83 9.41
C VAL A 122 16.80 -19.53 8.08
N PHE A 123 17.36 -20.75 8.12
CA PHE A 123 17.73 -21.53 6.95
C PHE A 123 16.92 -22.83 6.83
N PRO A 124 15.60 -22.75 6.61
CA PRO A 124 14.79 -23.95 6.43
C PRO A 124 15.25 -24.72 5.18
N SER A 125 14.99 -26.02 5.15
CA SER A 125 15.33 -26.90 4.00
C SER A 125 14.84 -26.33 2.66
N GLU A 126 13.64 -25.76 2.64
CA GLU A 126 13.04 -25.10 1.47
C GLU A 126 13.92 -23.96 0.93
N PHE A 127 14.52 -23.16 1.83
CA PHE A 127 15.40 -22.06 1.46
C PHE A 127 16.73 -22.60 0.90
N ILE A 128 17.36 -23.54 1.59
CA ILE A 128 18.66 -24.11 1.17
C ILE A 128 18.55 -24.80 -0.18
N GLN A 129 17.48 -25.56 -0.42
CA GLN A 129 17.22 -26.21 -1.70
C GLN A 129 16.93 -25.21 -2.83
N SER A 130 16.42 -24.01 -2.50
CA SER A 130 16.14 -22.98 -3.51
C SER A 130 17.41 -22.30 -4.04
N CYS A 131 18.48 -22.29 -3.25
CA CYS A 131 19.72 -21.60 -3.58
C CYS A 131 20.93 -22.53 -3.74
N SER A 132 20.78 -23.84 -3.53
CA SER A 132 21.87 -24.82 -3.57
C SER A 132 21.37 -26.22 -3.94
N HIS A 133 22.30 -27.16 -4.14
CA HIS A 133 21.97 -28.58 -4.37
C HIS A 133 21.78 -29.40 -3.08
N TYR A 134 21.92 -28.77 -1.91
CA TYR A 134 21.85 -29.47 -0.62
C TYR A 134 20.42 -29.51 -0.08
N GLU A 135 20.08 -30.58 0.65
CA GLU A 135 18.73 -30.76 1.17
C GLU A 135 18.39 -29.82 2.34
N ASN A 136 19.39 -29.42 3.13
CA ASN A 136 19.23 -28.61 4.34
C ASN A 136 20.60 -28.01 4.77
N LEU A 137 20.56 -27.11 5.76
CA LEU A 137 21.77 -26.42 6.24
C LEU A 137 22.83 -27.41 6.78
N ASN A 138 22.42 -28.48 7.46
CA ASN A 138 23.36 -29.47 8.00
C ASN A 138 24.12 -30.20 6.89
N SER A 139 23.45 -30.54 5.79
CA SER A 139 24.09 -31.14 4.61
C SER A 139 25.08 -30.17 3.97
N LEU A 140 24.74 -28.88 3.87
CA LEU A 140 25.62 -27.83 3.36
C LEU A 140 26.87 -27.66 4.24
N VAL A 141 26.67 -27.56 5.56
CA VAL A 141 27.77 -27.43 6.54
C VAL A 141 28.69 -28.65 6.50
N SER A 142 28.12 -29.86 6.46
CA SER A 142 28.89 -31.11 6.43
C SER A 142 29.78 -31.22 5.18
N ALA A 143 29.32 -30.71 4.03
CA ALA A 143 30.08 -30.73 2.79
C ALA A 143 31.29 -29.77 2.79
N SER A 144 31.28 -28.74 3.64
CA SER A 144 32.38 -27.77 3.72
C SER A 144 33.67 -28.35 4.31
N ASN A 145 33.58 -29.46 5.06
CA ASN A 145 34.68 -30.01 5.87
C ASN A 145 35.30 -28.99 6.86
N LEU A 146 34.62 -27.88 7.15
CA LEU A 146 35.05 -26.87 8.11
C LEU A 146 34.57 -27.26 9.52
N LYS A 147 35.38 -26.95 10.55
CA LYS A 147 34.97 -27.10 11.94
C LYS A 147 34.14 -25.88 12.36
N LEU A 148 32.84 -25.91 12.07
CA LEU A 148 31.89 -24.89 12.53
C LEU A 148 31.29 -25.34 13.87
N THR A 149 31.79 -24.77 14.96
CA THR A 149 31.38 -25.09 16.34
C THR A 149 30.62 -23.96 17.02
N SER A 150 30.74 -22.75 16.49
CA SER A 150 30.13 -21.53 17.00
C SER A 150 29.57 -20.67 15.86
N GLN A 151 28.70 -19.72 16.20
CA GLN A 151 28.16 -18.78 15.23
C GLN A 151 29.25 -17.91 14.58
N ASP A 152 30.34 -17.64 15.29
CA ASP A 152 31.47 -16.85 14.78
C ASP A 152 32.25 -17.58 13.67
N ASP A 153 32.21 -18.91 13.64
CA ASP A 153 32.91 -19.69 12.61
C ASP A 153 32.30 -19.45 11.21
N PHE A 154 31.02 -19.09 11.15
CA PHE A 154 30.33 -18.69 9.91
C PHE A 154 30.79 -17.33 9.38
N ASN A 155 31.49 -16.52 10.17
CA ASN A 155 32.05 -15.24 9.70
C ASN A 155 33.47 -15.39 9.12
N SER A 156 33.95 -16.62 8.95
CA SER A 156 35.27 -16.89 8.38
C SER A 156 35.28 -16.75 6.84
N SER A 157 36.42 -16.30 6.29
CA SER A 157 36.60 -16.18 4.84
C SER A 157 36.55 -17.54 4.12
N SER A 158 36.86 -18.63 4.83
CA SER A 158 36.74 -20.00 4.31
C SER A 158 35.28 -20.40 4.11
N TRP A 159 34.40 -20.06 5.05
CA TRP A 159 32.96 -20.32 4.92
C TRP A 159 32.35 -19.49 3.79
N ASP A 160 32.71 -18.20 3.73
CA ASP A 160 32.22 -17.29 2.69
C ASP A 160 32.56 -17.80 1.27
N LYS A 161 33.81 -18.23 1.04
CA LYS A 161 34.20 -18.86 -0.24
C LYS A 161 33.39 -20.11 -0.55
N PHE A 162 33.17 -20.97 0.45
CA PHE A 162 32.37 -22.18 0.27
C PHE A 162 30.93 -21.84 -0.15
N VAL A 163 30.31 -20.84 0.49
CA VAL A 163 28.96 -20.37 0.14
C VAL A 163 28.93 -19.87 -1.31
N VAL A 164 29.90 -19.08 -1.75
CA VAL A 164 29.98 -18.58 -3.13
C VAL A 164 30.10 -19.70 -4.16
N GLU A 165 30.86 -20.75 -3.83
CA GLU A 165 31.08 -21.88 -4.73
C GLU A 165 29.89 -22.86 -4.79
N ASN A 166 29.04 -22.88 -3.75
CA ASN A 166 28.02 -23.91 -3.55
C ASN A 166 26.58 -23.39 -3.52
N THR A 167 26.39 -22.08 -3.62
CA THR A 167 25.07 -21.45 -3.60
C THR A 167 24.96 -20.38 -4.70
N SER A 168 23.75 -19.86 -4.91
CA SER A 168 23.50 -18.76 -5.84
C SER A 168 23.92 -17.37 -5.32
N PHE A 169 24.50 -17.26 -4.13
CA PHE A 169 24.83 -15.99 -3.48
C PHE A 169 26.31 -15.61 -3.63
N SER A 170 26.60 -14.30 -3.59
CA SER A 170 27.95 -13.75 -3.72
C SER A 170 28.71 -13.65 -2.40
N SER A 171 28.03 -13.90 -1.27
CA SER A 171 28.63 -13.99 0.06
C SER A 171 27.71 -14.68 1.05
N TRP A 172 28.26 -15.13 2.18
CA TRP A 172 27.50 -15.60 3.33
C TRP A 172 26.59 -14.50 3.90
N SER A 173 27.08 -13.26 3.96
CA SER A 173 26.27 -12.14 4.45
C SER A 173 25.02 -11.94 3.60
N GLU A 174 25.16 -11.98 2.28
CA GLU A 174 24.04 -11.84 1.36
C GLU A 174 23.02 -12.97 1.52
N MET A 175 23.52 -14.22 1.59
CA MET A 175 22.68 -15.41 1.80
C MET A 175 21.90 -15.30 3.12
N LYS A 176 22.56 -14.89 4.20
CA LYS A 176 21.94 -14.71 5.52
C LYS A 176 20.89 -13.60 5.49
N ASP A 177 21.20 -12.46 4.88
CA ASP A 177 20.27 -11.34 4.80
C ASP A 177 19.01 -11.73 3.99
N GLU A 178 19.14 -12.53 2.94
CA GLU A 178 18.00 -13.04 2.17
C GLU A 178 17.17 -14.06 2.97
N ALA A 179 17.83 -14.98 3.66
CA ALA A 179 17.18 -15.96 4.53
C ALA A 179 16.35 -15.28 5.63
N GLU A 180 16.92 -14.28 6.30
CA GLU A 180 16.22 -13.48 7.30
C GLU A 180 15.03 -12.70 6.70
N ARG A 181 15.17 -12.15 5.48
CA ARG A 181 14.06 -11.48 4.78
C ARG A 181 12.91 -12.45 4.50
N GLU A 182 13.19 -13.64 3.98
CA GLU A 182 12.17 -14.66 3.70
C GLU A 182 11.48 -15.16 4.97
N LEU A 183 12.24 -15.34 6.05
CA LEU A 183 11.69 -15.69 7.36
C LEU A 183 10.72 -14.61 7.87
N LEU A 184 11.11 -13.33 7.80
CA LEU A 184 10.26 -12.21 8.20
C LEU A 184 8.98 -12.14 7.35
N LYS A 185 9.08 -12.38 6.03
CA LYS A 185 7.89 -12.45 5.16
C LYS A 185 6.92 -13.55 5.59
N LYS A 186 7.42 -14.76 5.82
CA LYS A 186 6.62 -15.91 6.31
C LYS A 186 6.00 -15.62 7.68
N GLN A 187 6.74 -14.95 8.56
CA GLN A 187 6.22 -14.54 9.87
C GLN A 187 5.12 -13.49 9.73
N ASN A 188 5.29 -12.50 8.86
CA ASN A 188 4.28 -11.48 8.58
C ASN A 188 2.98 -12.11 8.08
N ASP A 189 3.07 -13.06 7.15
CA ASP A 189 1.90 -13.83 6.65
C ASP A 189 1.14 -14.49 7.81
N ASN A 190 1.86 -15.19 8.68
CA ASN A 190 1.29 -15.88 9.84
C ASN A 190 0.65 -14.91 10.85
N ILE A 191 1.31 -13.79 11.14
CA ILE A 191 0.81 -12.78 12.08
C ILE A 191 -0.47 -12.14 11.54
N VAL A 192 -0.46 -11.72 10.27
CA VAL A 192 -1.63 -11.11 9.64
C VAL A 192 -2.80 -12.09 9.58
N ALA A 193 -2.55 -13.36 9.24
CA ALA A 193 -3.59 -14.39 9.24
C ALA A 193 -4.23 -14.56 10.63
N LYS A 194 -3.41 -14.66 11.69
CA LYS A 194 -3.88 -14.75 13.09
C LYS A 194 -4.66 -13.52 13.53
N LEU A 195 -4.22 -12.32 13.14
CA LEU A 195 -4.95 -11.10 13.48
C LEU A 195 -6.28 -11.03 12.72
N SER A 196 -6.30 -11.41 11.45
CA SER A 196 -7.50 -11.35 10.61
C SER A 196 -8.60 -12.28 11.11
N SER A 197 -8.24 -13.50 11.54
CA SER A 197 -9.20 -14.44 12.13
C SER A 197 -9.76 -13.98 13.48
N SER A 198 -9.10 -13.04 14.18
CA SER A 198 -9.62 -12.48 15.44
C SER A 198 -10.73 -11.43 15.25
N TYR A 199 -11.00 -11.02 14.01
CA TYR A 199 -12.00 -10.02 13.64
C TYR A 199 -13.19 -10.61 12.85
N GLN A 200 -13.17 -11.90 12.55
CA GLN A 200 -14.29 -12.66 11.95
C GLN A 200 -15.16 -13.26 13.04
#